data_AF-A0AAD7MNE9-F1
#
_entry.id   AF-A0AAD7MNE9-F1
#
_cell.length_a   1.000
_cell.length_b   1.000
_cell.length_c   1.000
_cell.angle_alpha   90.00
_cell.angle_beta   90.00
_cell.angle_gamma   90.00
#
_symmetry.space_group_name_H-M   'P 1'
#
loop_
_entity.id
_entity.type
_entity.pdbx_description
1 polymer ?
#
loop_
_entity_poly.entity_id
_entity_poly.type
_entity_poly.pdbx_seq_one_letter_code
_entity_poly.pdbx_strand_id
1 'polypeptide(L)'
;MVFTTRALLSLASLAIVVTPALAQFNFKCFATGAAFDCSGFIPDFCSLIGTTSFNGGDTAVRCFNGPAAGQQCQLSTLNNVSTVGTPSVTNCEIGLTEITDACPMGGFGQFTTGTFEFAIDPNTGACTIPSGN
;
A
#
# COMPACT_ATOMS: atom_id res chain seq x y z
N MET A 1 -37.28 -52.11 -41.08
CA MET A 1 -37.52 -50.95 -40.19
C MET A 1 -36.19 -50.56 -39.58
N VAL A 2 -35.69 -49.36 -39.89
CA VAL A 2 -34.36 -48.88 -39.50
C VAL A 2 -34.49 -48.04 -38.23
N PHE A 3 -33.72 -48.39 -37.19
CA PHE A 3 -33.62 -47.68 -35.93
C PHE A 3 -32.77 -46.41 -36.10
N THR A 4 -33.21 -45.27 -35.53
CA THR A 4 -32.38 -44.06 -35.46
C THR A 4 -32.48 -43.46 -34.05
N THR A 5 -31.51 -43.76 -33.20
CA THR A 5 -31.31 -43.11 -31.89
C THR A 5 -30.36 -41.93 -32.06
N ARG A 6 -30.83 -40.72 -31.71
CA ARG A 6 -30.02 -39.49 -31.72
C ARG A 6 -29.24 -39.39 -30.42
N ALA A 7 -27.91 -39.52 -30.50
CA ALA A 7 -27.01 -39.20 -29.38
C ALA A 7 -26.75 -37.69 -29.35
N LEU A 8 -27.12 -37.02 -28.27
CA LEU A 8 -26.78 -35.62 -27.99
C LEU A 8 -25.43 -35.58 -27.25
N LEU A 9 -24.37 -35.18 -27.95
CA LEU A 9 -23.08 -34.86 -27.32
C LEU A 9 -23.18 -33.48 -26.66
N SER A 10 -23.24 -33.43 -25.33
CA SER A 10 -23.11 -32.21 -24.55
C SER A 10 -21.63 -31.88 -24.37
N LEU A 11 -21.16 -30.79 -25.02
CA LEU A 11 -19.82 -30.25 -24.80
C LEU A 11 -19.82 -29.40 -23.52
N ALA A 12 -19.20 -29.91 -22.46
CA ALA A 12 -18.93 -29.14 -21.25
C ALA A 12 -17.66 -28.29 -21.46
N SER A 13 -17.84 -26.98 -21.63
CA SER A 13 -16.75 -26.01 -21.75
C SER A 13 -16.10 -25.77 -20.38
N LEU A 14 -14.87 -26.23 -20.19
CA LEU A 14 -14.04 -25.90 -19.02
C LEU A 14 -13.51 -24.47 -19.18
N ALA A 15 -14.06 -23.52 -18.43
CA ALA A 15 -13.50 -22.17 -18.33
C ALA A 15 -12.36 -22.18 -17.31
N ILE A 16 -11.12 -22.03 -17.79
CA ILE A 16 -9.94 -21.86 -16.93
C ILE A 16 -9.93 -20.39 -16.46
N VAL A 17 -10.28 -20.16 -15.20
CA VAL A 17 -10.12 -18.87 -14.55
C VAL A 17 -8.65 -18.72 -14.17
N VAL A 18 -7.89 -17.96 -14.95
CA VAL A 18 -6.54 -17.54 -14.58
C VAL A 18 -6.70 -16.35 -13.64
N THR A 19 -6.63 -16.58 -12.33
CA THR A 19 -6.48 -15.48 -11.38
C THR A 19 -5.03 -14.99 -11.46
N PRO A 20 -4.77 -13.71 -11.81
CA PRO A 20 -3.43 -13.17 -11.63
C PRO A 20 -3.09 -13.21 -10.15
N ALA A 21 -1.94 -13.80 -9.80
CA ALA A 21 -1.40 -13.71 -8.45
C ALA A 21 -0.99 -12.26 -8.21
N LEU A 22 -1.89 -11.47 -7.63
CA LEU A 22 -1.57 -10.14 -7.12
C LEU A 22 -0.43 -10.31 -6.11
N ALA A 23 0.59 -9.44 -6.21
CA ALA A 23 1.68 -9.44 -5.24
C ALA A 23 1.07 -9.29 -3.84
N GLN A 24 1.30 -10.27 -2.97
CA GLN A 24 0.72 -10.26 -1.63
C GLN A 24 1.35 -9.15 -0.81
N PHE A 25 0.52 -8.25 -0.29
CA PHE A 25 0.93 -7.21 0.64
C PHE A 25 0.78 -7.73 2.08
N ASN A 26 1.83 -7.61 2.87
CA ASN A 26 1.83 -8.02 4.27
C ASN A 26 2.00 -6.77 5.13
N PHE A 27 1.03 -6.51 5.99
CA PHE A 27 1.05 -5.36 6.88
C PHE A 27 0.76 -5.74 8.33
N LYS A 28 1.05 -4.81 9.23
CA LYS A 28 0.73 -4.86 10.65
C LYS A 28 0.16 -3.51 11.06
N CYS A 29 -0.90 -3.55 11.87
CA CYS A 29 -1.46 -2.34 12.47
C CYS A 29 -0.64 -1.92 13.70
N PHE A 30 -0.57 -0.62 13.96
CA PHE A 30 -0.09 -0.13 15.24
C PHE A 30 -1.10 -0.49 16.34
N ALA A 31 -0.59 -0.84 17.52
CA ALA A 31 -1.43 -1.23 18.66
C ALA A 31 -2.07 -0.03 19.38
N THR A 32 -1.47 1.14 19.24
CA THR A 32 -1.86 2.41 19.87
C THR A 32 -1.57 3.55 18.91
N GLY A 33 -2.36 4.61 18.94
CA GLY A 33 -2.16 5.78 18.09
C GLY A 33 -3.41 6.66 18.08
N ALA A 34 -3.40 7.71 17.27
CA ALA A 34 -4.65 8.41 16.96
C ALA A 34 -5.38 7.67 15.84
N ALA A 35 -6.70 7.78 15.80
CA ALA A 35 -7.52 7.14 14.77
C ALA A 35 -8.27 8.19 13.95
N PHE A 36 -7.74 8.52 12.78
CA PHE A 36 -8.40 9.37 11.79
C PHE A 36 -7.85 9.09 10.39
N ASP A 37 -8.61 9.54 9.38
CA ASP A 37 -8.33 9.25 7.99
C ASP A 37 -7.18 10.10 7.44
N CYS A 38 -6.14 9.41 6.96
CA CYS A 38 -4.97 9.99 6.30
C CYS A 38 -4.89 9.62 4.81
N SER A 39 -5.91 8.95 4.26
CA SER A 39 -5.92 8.44 2.88
C SER A 39 -5.75 9.54 1.83
N GLY A 40 -6.26 10.74 2.11
CA GLY A 40 -6.12 11.91 1.23
C GLY A 40 -4.69 12.34 0.94
N PHE A 41 -3.70 11.94 1.77
CA PHE A 41 -2.28 12.30 1.60
C PHE A 41 -1.47 11.23 0.87
N ILE A 42 -2.05 10.05 0.65
CA ILE A 42 -1.36 8.91 0.03
C ILE A 42 -0.86 9.26 -1.39
N PRO A 43 -1.67 9.83 -2.31
CA PRO A 43 -1.22 10.10 -3.67
C PRO A 43 -0.04 11.08 -3.72
N ASP A 44 -0.10 12.14 -2.92
CA ASP A 44 0.95 13.17 -2.85
C ASP A 44 2.26 12.59 -2.30
N PHE A 45 2.18 11.77 -1.25
CA PHE A 45 3.35 11.11 -0.69
C PHE A 45 3.96 10.12 -1.69
N CYS A 46 3.15 9.25 -2.30
CA CYS A 46 3.61 8.21 -3.22
C CYS A 46 4.19 8.80 -4.50
N SER A 47 3.59 9.86 -5.05
CA SER A 47 4.11 10.58 -6.22
C SER A 47 5.50 11.17 -5.93
N LEU A 48 5.68 11.78 -4.76
CA LEU A 48 6.96 12.35 -4.34
C LEU A 48 8.05 11.28 -4.24
N ILE A 49 7.83 10.21 -3.46
CA ILE A 49 8.88 9.20 -3.25
C ILE A 49 9.17 8.38 -4.51
N GLY A 50 8.20 8.23 -5.42
CA GLY A 50 8.37 7.49 -6.67
C GLY A 50 9.30 8.14 -7.68
N THR A 51 9.76 9.36 -7.42
CA THR A 51 10.78 10.06 -8.21
C THR A 51 12.15 10.11 -7.54
N THR A 52 12.25 9.59 -6.31
CA THR A 52 13.46 9.66 -5.49
C THR A 52 14.10 8.28 -5.35
N SER A 53 15.41 8.20 -5.58
CA SER A 53 16.18 6.99 -5.29
C SER A 53 16.70 7.01 -3.86
N PHE A 54 16.57 5.89 -3.16
CA PHE A 54 16.97 5.71 -1.77
C PHE A 54 18.10 4.69 -1.71
N ASN A 55 19.16 4.97 -0.94
CA ASN A 55 20.15 3.95 -0.62
C ASN A 55 19.52 2.88 0.27
N GLY A 56 20.20 1.75 0.39
CA GLY A 56 19.75 0.72 1.30
C GLY A 56 19.74 1.20 2.75
N GLY A 57 18.62 1.01 3.45
CA GLY A 57 18.39 1.50 4.80
C GLY A 57 17.95 2.96 4.93
N ASP A 58 17.87 3.71 3.82
CA ASP A 58 17.36 5.08 3.86
C ASP A 58 15.84 5.09 4.11
N THR A 59 15.39 6.07 4.90
CA THR A 59 13.98 6.32 5.19
C THR A 59 13.59 7.71 4.70
N ALA A 60 12.44 7.83 4.03
CA ALA A 60 11.78 9.10 3.81
C ALA A 60 10.57 9.22 4.72
N VAL A 61 10.38 10.39 5.32
CA VAL A 61 9.22 10.69 6.16
C VAL A 61 8.63 12.00 5.70
N ARG A 62 7.30 12.06 5.58
CA ARG A 62 6.56 13.29 5.32
C ARG A 62 5.42 13.42 6.30
N CYS A 63 5.29 14.62 6.84
CA CYS A 63 4.21 14.97 7.74
C CYS A 63 3.22 15.86 6.98
N PHE A 64 1.93 15.50 7.03
CA PHE A 64 0.83 16.28 6.49
C PHE A 64 -0.09 16.72 7.63
N ASN A 65 -0.49 17.99 7.64
CA ASN A 65 -1.50 18.44 8.60
C ASN A 65 -2.83 17.78 8.24
N GLY A 66 -3.43 17.11 9.22
CA GLY A 66 -4.66 16.34 9.08
C GLY A 66 -5.90 17.22 8.86
N PRO A 67 -7.07 16.59 8.70
CA PRO A 67 -8.32 17.30 8.36
C PRO A 67 -8.83 18.20 9.49
N ALA A 68 -8.50 17.91 10.75
CA ALA A 68 -8.82 18.77 11.89
C ALA A 68 -7.56 19.41 12.51
N ALA A 69 -7.77 20.56 13.17
CA ALA A 69 -6.70 21.26 13.87
C ALA A 69 -6.08 20.36 14.96
N GLY A 70 -4.75 20.28 14.96
CA GLY A 70 -4.00 19.42 15.89
C GLY A 70 -4.01 17.94 15.52
N GLN A 71 -4.33 17.59 14.26
CA GLN A 71 -4.08 16.28 13.70
C GLN A 71 -2.95 16.35 12.68
N GLN A 72 -2.15 15.29 12.59
CA GLN A 72 -1.12 15.12 11.58
C GLN A 72 -1.05 13.66 11.09
N CYS A 73 -0.70 13.49 9.83
CA CYS A 73 -0.48 12.21 9.19
C CYS A 73 1.00 12.10 8.84
N GLN A 74 1.70 11.15 9.45
CA GLN A 74 3.07 10.85 9.11
C GLN A 74 3.10 9.64 8.17
N LEU A 75 3.53 9.86 6.94
CA LEU A 75 3.73 8.80 5.96
C LEU A 75 5.22 8.59 5.78
N SER A 76 5.65 7.33 5.71
CA SER A 76 7.05 7.00 5.53
C SER A 76 7.27 5.82 4.61
N THR A 77 8.47 5.79 4.02
CA THR A 77 8.97 4.64 3.27
C THR A 77 10.39 4.34 3.73
N LEU A 78 10.71 3.05 3.79
CA LEU A 78 12.04 2.54 4.14
C LEU A 78 12.51 1.59 3.04
N ASN A 79 13.71 1.80 2.53
CA ASN A 79 14.37 0.82 1.68
C ASN A 79 14.98 -0.30 2.55
N ASN A 80 14.29 -1.43 2.66
CA ASN A 80 14.64 -2.54 3.57
C ASN A 80 15.76 -3.46 3.04
N VAL A 81 16.38 -3.13 1.91
CA VAL A 81 17.52 -3.88 1.36
C VAL A 81 18.79 -3.04 1.36
N SER A 82 19.93 -3.61 0.99
CA SER A 82 21.23 -2.91 0.95
C SER A 82 21.52 -2.20 -0.38
N THR A 83 20.65 -2.35 -1.38
CA THR A 83 20.84 -1.79 -2.73
C THR A 83 20.02 -0.52 -2.91
N VAL A 84 20.51 0.38 -3.76
CA VAL A 84 19.76 1.57 -4.17
C VAL A 84 18.51 1.15 -4.94
N GLY A 85 17.39 1.81 -4.67
CA GLY A 85 16.13 1.57 -5.37
C GLY A 85 15.21 2.78 -5.36
N THR A 86 14.15 2.69 -6.17
CA THR A 86 13.06 3.68 -6.20
C THR A 86 11.75 2.94 -5.91
N PRO A 87 10.93 3.39 -4.95
CA PRO A 87 9.66 2.74 -4.65
C PRO A 87 8.69 2.88 -5.81
N SER A 88 7.91 1.82 -6.07
CA SER A 88 6.81 1.89 -7.03
C SER A 88 5.67 2.74 -6.47
N VAL A 89 5.27 3.78 -7.21
CA VAL A 89 4.12 4.65 -6.86
C VAL A 89 2.86 3.81 -6.66
N THR A 90 2.56 2.91 -7.59
CA THR A 90 1.38 2.04 -7.54
C THR A 90 1.39 1.13 -6.31
N ASN A 91 2.55 0.55 -5.97
CA ASN A 91 2.64 -0.31 -4.79
C ASN A 91 2.51 0.52 -3.50
N CYS A 92 3.08 1.72 -3.45
CA CYS A 92 2.92 2.64 -2.33
C CYS A 92 1.43 2.97 -2.11
N GLU A 93 0.70 3.33 -3.16
CA GLU A 93 -0.71 3.69 -3.07
C GLU A 93 -1.57 2.51 -2.61
N ILE A 94 -1.38 1.33 -3.23
CA ILE A 94 -2.11 0.11 -2.84
C ILE A 94 -1.81 -0.24 -1.39
N GLY A 95 -0.53 -0.31 -1.00
CA GLY A 95 -0.14 -0.74 0.34
C GLY A 95 -0.63 0.20 1.44
N LEU A 96 -0.50 1.52 1.24
CA LEU A 96 -0.98 2.49 2.22
C LEU A 96 -2.52 2.55 2.28
N THR A 97 -3.21 2.31 1.17
CA THR A 97 -4.67 2.18 1.16
C THR A 97 -5.12 0.95 1.94
N GLU A 98 -4.50 -0.21 1.71
CA GLU A 98 -4.80 -1.44 2.46
C GLU A 98 -4.54 -1.27 3.96
N ILE A 99 -3.47 -0.58 4.36
CA ILE A 99 -3.23 -0.25 5.77
C ILE A 99 -4.34 0.65 6.31
N THR A 100 -4.72 1.70 5.59
CA THR A 100 -5.73 2.66 6.08
C THR A 100 -7.11 1.98 6.24
N ASP A 101 -7.47 1.09 5.32
CA ASP A 101 -8.73 0.34 5.35
C ASP A 101 -8.78 -0.66 6.51
N ALA A 102 -7.66 -1.30 6.84
CA ALA A 102 -7.60 -2.34 7.85
C ALA A 102 -7.17 -1.85 9.24
N CYS A 103 -6.46 -0.72 9.32
CA CYS A 103 -5.81 -0.23 10.53
C CYS A 103 -6.22 1.24 10.80
N PRO A 104 -7.28 1.48 11.59
CA PRO A 104 -7.74 2.85 11.89
C PRO A 104 -6.69 3.73 12.58
N MET A 105 -5.74 3.13 13.30
CA MET A 105 -4.62 3.83 13.96
C MET A 105 -3.33 3.82 13.12
N GLY A 106 -3.43 3.47 11.83
CA GLY A 106 -2.26 3.31 10.98
C GLY A 106 -1.51 1.99 11.19
N GLY A 107 -0.43 1.85 10.44
CA GLY A 107 0.38 0.64 10.40
C GLY A 107 1.51 0.74 9.39
N PHE A 108 2.14 -0.39 9.15
CA PHE A 108 3.24 -0.52 8.20
C PHE A 108 3.20 -1.87 7.48
N GLY A 109 3.75 -1.93 6.29
CA GLY A 109 3.74 -3.14 5.50
C GLY A 109 4.59 -3.08 4.24
N GLN A 110 4.83 -4.25 3.67
CA GLN A 110 5.60 -4.42 2.45
C GLN A 110 5.02 -5.54 1.59
N PHE A 111 5.24 -5.46 0.29
CA PHE A 111 4.93 -6.56 -0.63
C PHE A 111 5.93 -7.69 -0.42
N THR A 112 5.48 -8.95 -0.53
CA THR A 112 6.35 -10.14 -0.37
C THR A 112 7.59 -10.10 -1.28
N THR A 113 7.45 -9.52 -2.47
CA THR A 113 8.54 -9.34 -3.45
C THR A 113 9.06 -7.91 -3.52
N GLY A 114 8.55 -7.00 -2.68
CA GLY A 114 8.95 -5.61 -2.61
C GLY A 114 10.16 -5.40 -1.71
N THR A 115 10.97 -4.39 -2.04
CA THR A 115 12.12 -3.97 -1.22
C THR A 115 11.80 -2.82 -0.28
N PHE A 116 10.67 -2.14 -0.53
CA PHE A 116 10.24 -0.97 0.24
C PHE A 116 9.12 -1.36 1.20
N GLU A 117 9.28 -0.93 2.45
CA GLU A 117 8.20 -0.87 3.42
C GLU A 117 7.56 0.51 3.37
N PHE A 118 6.25 0.55 3.55
CA PHE A 118 5.45 1.76 3.62
C PHE A 118 4.73 1.79 4.96
N ALA A 119 4.65 2.96 5.58
CA ALA A 119 3.91 3.16 6.81
C ALA A 119 3.09 4.44 6.77
N ILE A 120 1.98 4.41 7.48
CA ILE A 120 1.09 5.55 7.71
C ILE A 120 0.73 5.58 9.18
N ASP A 121 0.97 6.72 9.82
CA ASP A 121 0.83 6.91 11.26
C ASP A 121 0.03 8.20 11.54
N PRO A 122 -1.29 8.08 11.76
CA PRO A 122 -2.13 9.17 12.25
C PRO A 122 -1.76 9.54 13.69
N ASN A 123 -1.34 10.78 13.91
CA ASN A 123 -0.88 11.29 15.20
C ASN A 123 -1.53 12.61 15.60
N THR A 124 -1.61 12.85 16.91
CA THR A 124 -1.99 14.18 17.40
C THR A 124 -0.82 15.16 17.28
N GLY A 125 -1.13 16.44 17.14
CA GLY A 125 -0.16 17.51 16.92
C GLY A 125 -0.29 18.15 15.54
N ALA A 126 0.52 19.16 15.28
CA ALA A 126 0.67 19.74 13.96
C ALA A 126 2.03 19.37 13.41
N CYS A 127 2.14 19.28 12.09
CA CYS A 127 3.41 19.18 11.40
C CYS A 127 4.19 20.46 11.63
N THR A 128 4.94 20.49 12.72
CA THR A 128 5.98 21.48 12.94
C THR A 128 7.13 21.05 12.04
N ILE A 129 7.23 21.68 10.88
CA ILE A 129 8.47 21.61 10.14
C ILE A 129 9.53 22.14 11.12
N PRO A 130 10.58 21.39 11.52
CA PRO A 130 11.78 22.10 11.86
C PRO A 130 12.10 22.88 10.58
N SER A 131 12.05 24.20 10.66
CA SER A 131 12.64 25.06 9.65
C SER A 131 14.13 24.73 9.67
N GLY A 132 14.51 23.67 8.96
CA GLY A 132 15.90 23.34 8.69
C GLY A 132 16.40 24.37 7.71
N ASN A 133 17.24 25.28 8.22
CA ASN A 133 18.26 25.97 7.43
C ASN A 133 19.07 24.99 6.59
#